data_AF-A0A183AU45-F1
#
_entry.id   AF-A0A183AU45-F1
#
_cell.length_a   1.000
_cell.length_b   1.000
_cell.length_c   1.000
_cell.angle_alpha   90.00
_cell.angle_beta   90.00
_cell.angle_gamma   90.00
#
_symmetry.space_group_name_H-M   'P 1'
#
loop_
_entity.id
_entity.type
_entity.pdbx_description
1 polymer ?
#
loop_
_entity_poly.entity_id
_entity_poly.type
_entity_poly.pdbx_seq_one_letter_code
_entity_poly.pdbx_strand_id
1 'polypeptide(L)'
;MCLSMIGQIFCQGIGSRGQLGLGDLEDRTQFTFLEALGPVTVIRISAGKWHAACVTDTGDLYTWGWNEYGQLGHLSLKLHKKHDMDLTDCMSVVCVPKAVDLPHEEGVMENKMNSVLPLLNTGSKFTIGLCVLNQWALDFTGNTKRIIRSIEMAKRAGARYRLGPELELSGYGCADHFHELDTFDHSWQCLAKILKQTIFTEDMRDIVCDIGMPVLFSGVAYNCRVILLNGRILLIRPKLVLADGGLHRETRWFTAWPHQMRIVDYPLPAVVRHSSLNAAQASAPFGDALLYFTGDEALGDVTIGLETCEELWIGCPPHLQMYACGADVVLNASASHHELRKLSRRINLVEMASRSNGGGLYAYTNLRGCDAERVCYDGGAMAAVSGQLVFLGKQFGLEEVEVNVITTELDAIRSKRITNKSFGRAAAAATALRRSDGDNTAGYPIIRVEFSLCHKLEGFVPHVPSNAVAITSKPEEEIAQGPALWLWDILRRSKSAGFFLCLSGGLDSAAVACLVLSLCNQVYRAIQSSNSDVIQAVSQILDCPESAVRDLTPRTLCSLIFFTCYMPSENSSEETRSRAERLAKAIGSHHLMVRLFCSYICFVDNFSECSNRQKQLFTSFLGYLN
;
A
#
# COMPACT_ATOMS: atom_id res chain seq x y z
N MET A 1 -6.79 4.08 39.48
CA MET A 1 -5.51 3.36 39.63
C MET A 1 -4.39 4.38 39.56
N CYS A 2 -3.39 4.28 40.44
CA CYS A 2 -2.20 5.11 40.40
C CYS A 2 -0.94 4.26 40.55
N LEU A 3 0.17 4.78 40.02
CA LEU A 3 1.48 4.15 40.00
C LEU A 3 2.44 5.00 40.84
N SER A 4 3.14 4.39 41.79
CA SER A 4 4.15 5.08 42.60
C SER A 4 5.49 5.20 41.86
N MET A 5 6.37 6.07 42.35
CA MET A 5 7.72 6.24 41.78
C MET A 5 8.61 4.99 41.91
N ILE A 6 8.26 4.06 42.80
CA ILE A 6 8.96 2.78 42.97
C ILE A 6 8.28 1.62 42.22
N GLY A 7 7.37 1.94 41.30
CA GLY A 7 6.72 0.96 40.43
C GLY A 7 5.62 0.13 41.09
N GLN A 8 5.00 0.62 42.17
CA GLN A 8 3.91 -0.06 42.88
C GLN A 8 2.53 0.48 42.48
N ILE A 9 1.53 -0.40 42.38
CA ILE A 9 0.17 -0.06 41.98
C ILE A 9 -0.76 0.08 43.20
N PHE A 10 -1.57 1.14 43.19
CA PHE A 10 -2.68 1.31 44.11
C PHE A 10 -4.02 1.51 43.38
N CYS A 11 -5.07 0.89 43.91
CA CYS A 11 -6.40 0.84 43.33
C CYS A 11 -7.43 1.47 44.28
N GLN A 12 -8.35 2.25 43.72
CA GLN A 12 -9.49 2.88 44.40
C GLN A 12 -10.64 2.99 43.39
N GLY A 13 -11.88 2.89 43.84
CA GLY A 13 -13.08 3.03 43.03
C GLY A 13 -13.98 1.80 43.12
N ILE A 14 -14.74 1.57 42.05
CA ILE A 14 -15.72 0.47 41.98
C ILE A 14 -15.00 -0.86 41.73
N GLY A 15 -15.29 -1.88 42.54
CA GLY A 15 -14.75 -3.25 42.47
C GLY A 15 -15.71 -4.29 41.91
N SER A 16 -16.97 -3.93 41.62
CA SER A 16 -18.05 -4.85 41.24
C SER A 16 -17.80 -5.84 40.09
N ARG A 17 -16.72 -5.67 39.32
CA ARG A 17 -16.30 -6.59 38.23
C ARG A 17 -14.83 -7.01 38.33
N GLY A 18 -14.21 -6.89 39.51
CA GLY A 18 -12.83 -7.28 39.76
C GLY A 18 -11.79 -6.33 39.16
N GLN A 19 -12.21 -5.16 38.65
CA GLN A 19 -11.33 -4.21 37.97
C GLN A 19 -10.29 -3.55 38.89
N LEU A 20 -10.44 -3.70 40.21
CA LEU A 20 -9.44 -3.26 41.18
C LEU A 20 -8.31 -4.28 41.37
N GLY A 21 -8.53 -5.56 41.04
CA GLY A 21 -7.51 -6.61 41.14
C GLY A 21 -7.20 -7.07 42.57
N LEU A 22 -7.93 -6.60 43.58
CA LEU A 22 -7.63 -6.81 45.01
C LEU A 22 -8.09 -8.17 45.57
N GLY A 23 -8.46 -9.11 44.71
CA GLY A 23 -8.93 -10.45 45.11
C GLY A 23 -10.41 -10.53 45.51
N ASP A 24 -11.15 -9.42 45.44
CA ASP A 24 -12.59 -9.36 45.74
C ASP A 24 -13.33 -8.43 44.75
N LEU A 25 -14.65 -8.30 44.98
CA LEU A 25 -15.54 -7.45 44.20
C LEU A 25 -15.99 -6.19 44.96
N GLU A 26 -15.27 -5.81 46.02
CA GLU A 26 -15.66 -4.70 46.90
C GLU A 26 -15.12 -3.36 46.41
N ASP A 27 -15.95 -2.32 46.53
CA ASP A 27 -15.56 -0.96 46.22
C ASP A 27 -14.55 -0.44 47.26
N ARG A 28 -13.52 0.28 46.82
CA ARG A 28 -12.54 0.92 47.70
C ARG A 28 -12.69 2.43 47.66
N THR A 29 -12.87 3.03 48.83
CA THR A 29 -12.93 4.49 49.01
C THR A 29 -11.57 5.09 49.37
N GLN A 30 -10.52 4.28 49.54
CA GLN A 30 -9.13 4.71 49.72
C GLN A 30 -8.22 3.96 48.75
N PHE A 31 -7.04 4.52 48.48
CA PHE A 31 -6.02 3.83 47.68
C PHE A 31 -5.50 2.60 48.43
N THR A 32 -5.82 1.43 47.90
CA THR A 32 -5.40 0.14 48.44
C THR A 32 -4.29 -0.43 47.56
N PHE A 33 -3.24 -0.92 48.19
CA PHE A 33 -2.10 -1.53 47.50
C PHE A 33 -2.51 -2.84 46.82
N LEU A 34 -2.06 -3.04 45.58
CA LEU A 34 -2.31 -4.27 44.83
C LEU A 34 -1.21 -5.30 45.14
N GLU A 35 -1.40 -6.04 46.23
CA GLU A 35 -0.40 -6.98 46.77
C GLU A 35 0.08 -8.02 45.75
N ALA A 36 -0.81 -8.48 44.86
CA ALA A 36 -0.52 -9.49 43.84
C ALA A 36 0.61 -9.09 42.87
N LEU A 37 0.84 -7.79 42.68
CA LEU A 37 1.93 -7.25 41.84
C LEU A 37 3.05 -6.61 42.66
N GLY A 38 3.04 -6.76 43.98
CA GLY A 38 4.05 -6.18 44.86
C GLY A 38 5.51 -6.58 44.57
N PRO A 39 5.80 -7.83 44.15
CA PRO A 39 7.16 -8.24 43.79
C PRO A 39 7.66 -7.70 42.43
N VAL A 40 6.81 -7.01 41.67
CA VAL A 40 7.06 -6.67 40.27
C VAL A 40 7.13 -5.15 40.10
N THR A 41 8.11 -4.66 39.33
CA THR A 41 8.26 -3.22 39.05
C THR A 41 7.44 -2.81 37.83
N VAL A 42 6.40 -2.01 38.06
CA VAL A 42 5.50 -1.53 37.01
C VAL A 42 5.96 -0.17 36.47
N ILE A 43 6.01 -0.02 35.15
CA ILE A 43 6.40 1.24 34.48
C ILE A 43 5.22 1.98 33.86
N ARG A 44 4.12 1.28 33.53
CA ARG A 44 2.91 1.88 32.93
C ARG A 44 1.65 1.17 33.39
N ILE A 45 0.59 1.95 33.59
CA ILE A 45 -0.76 1.47 33.95
C ILE A 45 -1.81 2.03 32.99
N SER A 46 -2.89 1.29 32.80
CA SER A 46 -4.10 1.74 32.10
C SER A 46 -5.33 1.19 32.81
N ALA A 47 -6.36 2.02 32.98
CA ALA A 47 -7.59 1.63 33.63
C ALA A 47 -8.79 1.99 32.75
N GLY A 48 -9.60 0.97 32.42
CA GLY A 48 -10.89 1.11 31.76
C GLY A 48 -12.05 1.06 32.75
N LYS A 49 -13.28 1.07 32.23
CA LYS A 49 -14.50 1.04 33.06
C LYS A 49 -14.65 -0.24 33.90
N TRP A 50 -14.25 -1.38 33.32
CA TRP A 50 -14.46 -2.71 33.90
C TRP A 50 -13.21 -3.59 33.90
N HIS A 51 -12.07 -3.05 33.49
CA HIS A 51 -10.81 -3.78 33.42
C HIS A 51 -9.63 -2.85 33.63
N ALA A 52 -8.49 -3.40 33.98
CA ALA A 52 -7.24 -2.67 34.05
C ALA A 52 -6.08 -3.50 33.53
N ALA A 53 -5.00 -2.82 33.21
CA ALA A 53 -3.78 -3.42 32.72
C ALA A 53 -2.54 -2.66 33.20
N CYS A 54 -1.41 -3.36 33.29
CA CYS A 54 -0.12 -2.74 33.53
C CYS A 54 1.01 -3.46 32.79
N VAL A 55 2.09 -2.72 32.52
CA VAL A 55 3.30 -3.23 31.89
C VAL A 55 4.48 -3.02 32.84
N THR A 56 5.29 -4.05 33.00
CA THR A 56 6.49 -4.06 33.85
C THR A 56 7.72 -3.52 33.14
N ASP A 57 8.79 -3.30 33.88
CA ASP A 57 10.12 -2.99 33.34
C ASP A 57 10.72 -4.15 32.52
N THR A 58 10.33 -5.39 32.80
CA THR A 58 10.67 -6.60 32.02
C THR A 58 9.86 -6.75 30.73
N GLY A 59 8.82 -5.92 30.54
CA GLY A 59 7.94 -5.97 29.36
C GLY A 59 6.73 -6.90 29.49
N ASP A 60 6.49 -7.46 30.69
CA ASP A 60 5.35 -8.33 30.97
C ASP A 60 4.05 -7.51 31.08
N LEU A 61 2.97 -8.02 30.47
CA LEU A 61 1.65 -7.40 30.49
C LEU A 61 0.72 -8.17 31.43
N TYR A 62 0.17 -7.47 32.41
CA TYR A 62 -0.85 -8.00 33.31
C TYR A 62 -2.18 -7.31 33.02
N THR A 63 -3.25 -8.10 32.98
CA THR A 63 -4.62 -7.62 32.74
C THR A 63 -5.58 -8.27 33.72
N TRP A 64 -6.51 -7.51 34.30
CA TRP A 64 -7.50 -8.02 35.24
C TRP A 64 -8.83 -7.27 35.16
N GLY A 65 -9.88 -7.89 35.68
CA GLY A 65 -11.25 -7.36 35.71
C GLY A 65 -12.23 -8.21 34.90
N TRP A 66 -13.23 -7.56 34.31
CA TRP A 66 -14.27 -8.21 33.55
C TRP A 66 -13.74 -8.70 32.20
N ASN A 67 -14.07 -9.94 31.80
CA ASN A 67 -13.59 -10.53 30.56
C ASN A 67 -14.65 -11.23 29.70
N GLU A 68 -15.95 -11.01 29.92
CA GLU A 68 -17.00 -11.71 29.17
C GLU A 68 -17.00 -11.43 27.66
N TYR A 69 -16.36 -10.34 27.23
CA TYR A 69 -16.18 -9.96 25.83
C TYR A 69 -14.72 -10.11 25.34
N GLY A 70 -13.85 -10.77 26.11
CA GLY A 70 -12.43 -10.95 25.76
C GLY A 70 -11.57 -9.69 25.91
N GLN A 71 -12.05 -8.67 26.62
CA GLN A 71 -11.37 -7.37 26.79
C GLN A 71 -10.05 -7.43 27.57
N LEU A 72 -9.74 -8.55 28.24
CA LEU A 72 -8.45 -8.79 28.89
C LEU A 72 -7.44 -9.48 27.95
N GLY A 73 -7.80 -9.78 26.70
CA GLY A 73 -6.90 -10.40 25.73
C GLY A 73 -6.72 -11.91 25.89
N HIS A 74 -7.51 -12.56 26.75
CA HIS A 74 -7.55 -14.01 26.92
C HIS A 74 -8.98 -14.57 26.89
N LEU A 75 -9.12 -15.90 26.73
CA LEU A 75 -10.42 -16.59 26.60
C LEU A 75 -11.31 -16.36 27.85
N SER A 76 -12.61 -16.13 27.63
CA SER A 76 -13.61 -15.92 28.69
C SER A 76 -14.00 -17.24 29.37
N LEU A 77 -13.56 -17.46 30.61
CA LEU A 77 -14.13 -18.50 31.47
C LEU A 77 -15.41 -17.93 32.12
N LYS A 78 -16.56 -18.56 31.88
CA LYS A 78 -17.85 -18.12 32.46
C LYS A 78 -17.78 -18.22 33.99
N LEU A 79 -18.06 -17.13 34.69
CA LEU A 79 -18.28 -17.13 36.13
C LEU A 79 -19.62 -17.81 36.43
N HIS A 80 -19.59 -18.98 37.08
CA HIS A 80 -20.78 -19.63 37.61
C HIS A 80 -21.28 -18.87 38.86
N LYS A 81 -22.60 -18.68 39.00
CA LYS A 81 -23.22 -18.03 40.16
C LYS A 81 -23.21 -18.97 41.39
N LYS A 82 -22.75 -18.42 42.52
CA LYS A 82 -22.84 -18.85 43.93
C LYS A 82 -23.45 -20.24 44.21
N HIS A 83 -22.59 -21.15 44.67
CA HIS A 83 -22.84 -21.98 45.85
C HIS A 83 -21.53 -22.22 46.59
N ASP A 84 -21.62 -22.37 47.91
CA ASP A 84 -20.53 -22.55 48.87
C ASP A 84 -19.41 -23.47 48.35
N MET A 85 -18.19 -22.93 48.27
CA MET A 85 -16.98 -23.73 48.21
C MET A 85 -15.93 -23.09 49.13
N ASP A 86 -15.32 -23.98 49.90
CA ASP A 86 -14.32 -23.75 50.93
C ASP A 86 -13.19 -22.80 50.52
N LEU A 87 -12.67 -22.11 51.54
CA LEU A 87 -11.55 -21.16 51.51
C LEU A 87 -10.17 -21.80 51.17
N THR A 88 -10.12 -22.86 50.36
CA THR A 88 -8.86 -23.54 49.99
C THR A 88 -8.60 -23.73 48.49
N ASP A 89 -9.47 -23.28 47.58
CA ASP A 89 -9.23 -23.39 46.12
C ASP A 89 -9.07 -22.03 45.42
N CYS A 90 -8.09 -21.24 45.87
CA CYS A 90 -7.51 -20.19 45.02
C CYS A 90 -6.38 -20.81 44.18
N MET A 91 -6.74 -21.44 43.06
CA MET A 91 -5.77 -21.75 42.01
C MET A 91 -5.26 -20.42 41.44
N SER A 92 -4.05 -20.06 41.88
CA SER A 92 -3.14 -19.27 41.07
C SER A 92 -3.15 -19.81 39.64
N VAL A 93 -3.54 -18.99 38.66
CA VAL A 93 -3.09 -19.19 37.27
C VAL A 93 -2.15 -18.05 36.94
N VAL A 94 -0.94 -18.28 37.43
CA VAL A 94 0.31 -17.76 36.91
C VAL A 94 0.43 -18.21 35.45
N CYS A 95 0.58 -17.29 34.51
CA CYS A 95 1.31 -17.61 33.30
C CYS A 95 2.76 -17.20 33.53
N VAL A 96 3.59 -18.16 33.93
CA VAL A 96 5.04 -18.09 33.72
C VAL A 96 5.25 -18.69 32.33
N PRO A 97 5.59 -17.92 31.29
CA PRO A 97 6.32 -18.49 30.17
C PRO A 97 7.73 -18.80 30.67
N LYS A 98 8.00 -20.06 31.01
CA LYS A 98 9.37 -20.56 31.10
C LYS A 98 9.77 -20.95 29.68
N ALA A 99 10.77 -20.27 29.12
CA ALA A 99 11.46 -20.78 27.95
C ALA A 99 11.99 -22.18 28.28
N VAL A 100 11.72 -23.15 27.40
CA VAL A 100 12.44 -24.43 27.46
C VAL A 100 13.82 -24.15 26.90
N ASP A 101 14.81 -23.98 27.79
CA ASP A 101 16.21 -24.07 27.42
C ASP A 101 16.48 -25.51 26.98
N LEU A 102 16.67 -25.70 25.68
CA LEU A 102 17.34 -26.89 25.18
C LEU A 102 18.81 -26.79 25.63
N PRO A 103 19.38 -27.84 26.24
CA PRO A 103 20.76 -27.78 26.71
C PRO A 103 21.70 -27.50 25.53
N HIS A 104 22.47 -26.42 25.67
CA HIS A 104 23.73 -26.24 24.97
C HIS A 104 24.67 -27.37 25.42
N GLU A 105 24.79 -28.43 24.62
CA GLU A 105 26.01 -29.25 24.61
C GLU A 105 26.95 -28.66 23.56
N GLU A 106 27.94 -27.90 24.03
CA GLU A 106 29.17 -27.72 23.28
C GLU A 106 29.88 -29.07 23.20
N GLY A 107 30.05 -29.59 21.98
CA GLY A 107 31.02 -30.64 21.69
C GLY A 107 30.43 -31.86 21.00
N VAL A 108 30.84 -32.01 19.73
CA VAL A 108 30.77 -33.23 18.91
C VAL A 108 29.40 -33.52 18.27
N MET A 109 29.20 -33.01 17.05
CA MET A 109 28.62 -33.74 15.91
C MET A 109 28.63 -32.83 14.67
N GLU A 110 29.82 -32.55 14.13
CA GLU A 110 29.92 -32.49 12.67
C GLU A 110 29.51 -33.87 12.12
N ASN A 111 28.67 -33.88 11.08
CA ASN A 111 28.32 -35.02 10.21
C ASN A 111 27.03 -35.84 10.42
N LYS A 112 25.99 -35.38 11.12
CA LYS A 112 24.67 -36.10 11.10
C LYS A 112 23.40 -35.24 11.02
N MET A 113 23.44 -34.13 10.28
CA MET A 113 22.22 -33.42 9.86
C MET A 113 22.05 -33.41 8.34
N ASN A 114 22.36 -34.54 7.70
CA ASN A 114 22.14 -34.79 6.27
C ASN A 114 21.37 -36.09 5.99
N SER A 115 20.69 -36.70 6.97
CA SER A 115 20.09 -38.02 6.75
C SER A 115 18.71 -38.31 7.37
N VAL A 116 18.00 -37.33 7.94
CA VAL A 116 16.57 -37.50 8.30
C VAL A 116 15.78 -36.21 8.10
N LEU A 117 15.62 -35.81 6.83
CA LEU A 117 14.45 -35.11 6.28
C LEU A 117 14.58 -35.02 4.73
N PRO A 118 14.37 -36.12 3.98
CA PRO A 118 14.02 -36.04 2.57
C PRO A 118 12.58 -36.52 2.34
N LEU A 119 11.62 -36.07 3.16
CA LEU A 119 10.20 -36.37 2.98
C LEU A 119 9.36 -35.11 3.28
N LEU A 120 8.62 -34.66 2.25
CA LEU A 120 7.66 -33.53 2.21
C LEU A 120 8.19 -32.15 1.81
N ASN A 121 8.87 -32.04 0.66
CA ASN A 121 8.95 -30.79 -0.11
C ASN A 121 7.84 -30.76 -1.20
N THR A 122 6.60 -31.09 -0.81
CA THR A 122 5.49 -31.44 -1.72
C THR A 122 4.29 -30.50 -1.67
N GLY A 123 4.35 -29.39 -0.92
CA GLY A 123 3.25 -28.44 -0.77
C GLY A 123 2.94 -27.62 -2.03
N SER A 124 1.67 -27.28 -2.23
CA SER A 124 1.21 -26.47 -3.36
C SER A 124 1.63 -25.01 -3.19
N LYS A 125 2.63 -24.58 -3.96
CA LYS A 125 3.18 -23.21 -3.92
C LYS A 125 2.52 -22.33 -4.98
N PHE A 126 2.01 -21.18 -4.56
CA PHE A 126 1.44 -20.14 -5.42
C PHE A 126 2.38 -18.94 -5.46
N THR A 127 2.72 -18.45 -6.66
CA THR A 127 3.62 -17.32 -6.86
C THR A 127 2.98 -16.21 -7.68
N ILE A 128 2.99 -15.00 -7.12
CA ILE A 128 2.38 -13.79 -7.68
C ILE A 128 3.40 -12.67 -7.85
N GLY A 129 3.33 -11.96 -8.97
CA GLY A 129 4.07 -10.72 -9.21
C GLY A 129 3.23 -9.49 -8.88
N LEU A 130 3.66 -8.72 -7.89
CA LEU A 130 3.07 -7.43 -7.51
C LEU A 130 3.75 -6.32 -8.30
N CYS A 131 3.00 -5.64 -9.17
CA CYS A 131 3.57 -4.67 -10.09
C CYS A 131 3.24 -3.24 -9.66
N VAL A 132 4.27 -2.44 -9.43
CA VAL A 132 4.18 -1.00 -9.16
C VAL A 132 4.61 -0.26 -10.42
N LEU A 133 3.70 0.55 -10.97
CA LEU A 133 3.90 1.21 -12.27
C LEU A 133 3.81 2.73 -12.16
N ASN A 134 4.70 3.42 -12.88
CA ASN A 134 4.64 4.85 -13.06
C ASN A 134 3.85 5.24 -14.32
N GLN A 135 2.53 5.12 -14.22
CA GLN A 135 1.63 5.45 -15.33
C GLN A 135 1.48 6.96 -15.53
N TRP A 136 0.96 7.33 -16.69
CA TRP A 136 0.67 8.72 -17.06
C TRP A 136 -0.72 8.78 -17.68
N ALA A 137 -1.59 9.66 -17.16
CA ALA A 137 -2.93 9.85 -17.67
C ALA A 137 -2.92 10.04 -19.20
N LEU A 138 -3.73 9.24 -19.90
CA LEU A 138 -3.90 9.21 -21.35
C LEU A 138 -2.66 8.81 -22.18
N ASP A 139 -1.51 8.51 -21.56
CA ASP A 139 -0.34 7.94 -22.25
C ASP A 139 -0.57 6.44 -22.54
N PHE A 140 -1.59 6.13 -23.33
CA PHE A 140 -1.97 4.75 -23.63
C PHE A 140 -0.80 3.93 -24.20
N THR A 141 0.09 4.57 -24.96
CA THR A 141 1.26 3.90 -25.53
C THR A 141 2.30 3.57 -24.46
N GLY A 142 2.70 4.54 -23.63
CA GLY A 142 3.66 4.29 -22.56
C GLY A 142 3.09 3.36 -21.48
N ASN A 143 1.83 3.55 -21.09
CA ASN A 143 1.17 2.71 -20.11
C ASN A 143 1.11 1.24 -20.55
N THR A 144 0.76 1.00 -21.83
CA THR A 144 0.77 -0.35 -22.41
C THR A 144 2.17 -0.97 -22.39
N LYS A 145 3.22 -0.20 -22.73
CA LYS A 145 4.60 -0.69 -22.67
C LYS A 145 5.03 -1.08 -21.26
N ARG A 146 4.68 -0.27 -20.25
CA ARG A 146 4.97 -0.55 -18.84
C ARG A 146 4.23 -1.80 -18.36
N ILE A 147 2.97 -1.98 -18.74
CA ILE A 147 2.18 -3.18 -18.43
C ILE A 147 2.84 -4.43 -19.05
N ILE A 148 3.13 -4.41 -20.35
CA ILE A 148 3.80 -5.53 -21.06
C ILE A 148 5.12 -5.89 -20.37
N ARG A 149 5.99 -4.89 -20.13
CA ARG A 149 7.27 -5.09 -19.44
C ARG A 149 7.09 -5.72 -18.06
N SER A 150 6.07 -5.30 -17.31
CA SER A 150 5.78 -5.87 -15.99
C SER A 150 5.30 -7.33 -16.05
N ILE A 151 4.54 -7.70 -17.08
CA ILE A 151 4.09 -9.08 -17.30
C ILE A 151 5.29 -9.97 -17.62
N GLU A 152 6.15 -9.54 -18.55
CA GLU A 152 7.37 -10.26 -18.89
C GLU A 152 8.30 -10.43 -17.68
N MET A 153 8.52 -9.36 -16.91
CA MET A 153 9.33 -9.42 -15.69
C MET A 153 8.74 -10.37 -14.65
N ALA A 154 7.43 -10.35 -14.44
CA ALA A 154 6.75 -11.25 -13.51
C ALA A 154 6.88 -12.71 -13.95
N LYS A 155 6.67 -13.00 -15.25
CA LYS A 155 6.79 -14.34 -15.81
C LYS A 155 8.22 -14.89 -15.70
N ARG A 156 9.24 -14.11 -16.09
CA ARG A 156 10.66 -14.50 -15.97
C ARG A 156 11.07 -14.74 -14.52
N ALA A 157 10.47 -14.02 -13.58
CA ALA A 157 10.68 -14.21 -12.15
C ALA A 157 9.84 -15.37 -11.55
N GLY A 158 9.14 -16.15 -12.38
CA GLY A 158 8.44 -17.38 -11.98
C GLY A 158 6.98 -17.19 -11.55
N ALA A 159 6.42 -15.98 -11.61
CA ALA A 159 5.03 -15.75 -11.27
C ALA A 159 4.06 -16.43 -12.25
N ARG A 160 2.93 -16.93 -11.72
CA ARG A 160 1.81 -17.44 -12.51
C ARG A 160 0.61 -16.50 -12.51
N TYR A 161 0.65 -15.48 -11.67
CA TYR A 161 -0.31 -14.39 -11.61
C TYR A 161 0.43 -13.06 -11.55
N ARG A 162 0.00 -12.07 -12.33
CA ARG A 162 0.50 -10.70 -12.32
C ARG A 162 -0.63 -9.76 -11.88
N LEU A 163 -0.41 -9.06 -10.77
CA LEU A 163 -1.32 -8.05 -10.21
C LEU A 163 -0.84 -6.65 -10.58
N GLY A 164 -1.64 -5.93 -11.37
CA GLY A 164 -1.41 -4.53 -11.75
C GLY A 164 -2.15 -3.52 -10.85
N PRO A 165 -1.79 -2.23 -10.90
CA PRO A 165 -2.51 -1.18 -10.18
C PRO A 165 -3.90 -0.87 -10.76
N GLU A 166 -4.68 -0.12 -10.01
CA GLU A 166 -5.99 0.38 -10.41
C GLU A 166 -5.89 1.34 -11.60
N LEU A 167 -6.79 1.19 -12.59
CA LEU A 167 -6.84 2.01 -13.81
C LEU A 167 -5.49 2.19 -14.54
N GLU A 168 -4.58 1.23 -14.38
CA GLU A 168 -3.21 1.35 -14.89
C GLU A 168 -3.13 1.57 -16.40
N LEU A 169 -4.12 1.13 -17.18
CA LEU A 169 -4.05 1.20 -18.63
C LEU A 169 -4.30 2.64 -19.14
N SER A 170 -5.27 3.34 -18.55
CA SER A 170 -5.52 4.76 -18.83
C SER A 170 -4.63 5.70 -18.01
N GLY A 171 -4.15 5.24 -16.84
CA GLY A 171 -3.77 6.12 -15.73
C GLY A 171 -5.00 6.43 -14.89
N TYR A 172 -4.82 6.57 -13.57
CA TYR A 172 -5.92 6.84 -12.64
C TYR A 172 -6.39 8.29 -12.74
N GLY A 173 -5.44 9.23 -12.83
CA GLY A 173 -5.66 10.67 -12.85
C GLY A 173 -6.18 11.25 -14.17
N CYS A 174 -6.99 10.53 -14.95
CA CYS A 174 -7.56 11.07 -16.20
C CYS A 174 -8.68 12.09 -15.96
N ALA A 175 -9.27 12.12 -14.75
CA ALA A 175 -10.34 13.03 -14.37
C ALA A 175 -11.48 13.08 -15.42
N ASP A 176 -11.86 14.26 -15.88
CA ASP A 176 -13.00 14.46 -16.79
C ASP A 176 -12.82 13.83 -18.18
N HIS A 177 -11.61 13.40 -18.54
CA HIS A 177 -11.42 12.58 -19.74
C HIS A 177 -12.13 11.22 -19.67
N PHE A 178 -12.55 10.76 -18.48
CA PHE A 178 -13.46 9.62 -18.35
C PHE A 178 -14.89 9.91 -18.84
N HIS A 179 -15.23 11.15 -19.19
CA HIS A 179 -16.47 11.47 -19.92
C HIS A 179 -16.31 11.34 -21.45
N GLU A 180 -15.08 11.17 -21.95
CA GLU A 180 -14.79 11.03 -23.37
C GLU A 180 -14.80 9.55 -23.77
N LEU A 181 -15.54 9.21 -24.83
CA LEU A 181 -15.62 7.83 -25.33
C LEU A 181 -14.25 7.30 -25.77
N ASP A 182 -13.40 8.17 -26.30
CA ASP A 182 -12.04 7.87 -26.74
C ASP A 182 -11.21 7.21 -25.63
N THR A 183 -11.40 7.61 -24.37
CA THR A 183 -10.69 7.00 -23.23
C THR A 183 -11.02 5.51 -23.09
N PHE A 184 -12.27 5.11 -23.33
CA PHE A 184 -12.69 3.71 -23.29
C PHE A 184 -12.24 2.95 -24.54
N ASP A 185 -12.39 3.57 -25.71
CA ASP A 185 -12.03 2.95 -26.98
C ASP A 185 -10.52 2.67 -27.08
N HIS A 186 -9.69 3.65 -26.71
CA HIS A 186 -8.24 3.46 -26.62
C HIS A 186 -7.87 2.44 -25.55
N SER A 187 -8.61 2.40 -24.44
CA SER A 187 -8.37 1.38 -23.42
C SER A 187 -8.56 -0.03 -23.97
N TRP A 188 -9.64 -0.27 -24.73
CA TRP A 188 -9.91 -1.54 -25.40
C TRP A 188 -8.89 -1.87 -26.50
N GLN A 189 -8.46 -0.89 -27.28
CA GLN A 189 -7.42 -1.09 -28.30
C GLN A 189 -6.09 -1.53 -27.69
N CYS A 190 -5.70 -0.93 -26.57
CA CYS A 190 -4.49 -1.29 -25.85
C CYS A 190 -4.61 -2.65 -25.16
N LEU A 191 -5.76 -2.96 -24.54
CA LEU A 191 -6.03 -4.28 -23.99
C LEU A 191 -5.96 -5.35 -25.09
N ALA A 192 -6.51 -5.11 -26.28
CA ALA A 192 -6.45 -6.02 -27.41
C ALA A 192 -5.00 -6.31 -27.85
N LYS A 193 -4.11 -5.31 -27.81
CA LYS A 193 -2.66 -5.50 -28.05
C LYS A 193 -2.05 -6.42 -26.98
N ILE A 194 -2.33 -6.18 -25.71
CA ILE A 194 -1.82 -7.00 -24.60
C ILE A 194 -2.35 -8.44 -24.73
N LEU A 195 -3.64 -8.60 -24.99
CA LEU A 195 -4.29 -9.89 -25.18
C LEU A 195 -3.62 -10.71 -26.29
N LYS A 196 -3.31 -10.06 -27.42
CA LYS A 196 -2.56 -10.68 -28.52
C LYS A 196 -1.17 -11.14 -28.07
N GLN A 197 -0.47 -10.32 -27.29
CA GLN A 197 0.86 -10.68 -26.77
C GLN A 197 0.81 -11.88 -25.82
N THR A 198 -0.24 -12.03 -24.98
CA THR A 198 -0.41 -13.23 -24.12
C THR A 198 -0.55 -14.54 -24.90
N ILE A 199 -0.84 -14.47 -26.21
CA ILE A 199 -0.90 -15.63 -27.10
C ILE A 199 0.47 -15.93 -27.69
N PHE A 200 1.13 -14.92 -28.25
CA PHE A 200 2.29 -15.12 -29.13
C PHE A 200 3.63 -14.97 -28.43
N THR A 201 3.69 -14.28 -27.30
CA THR A 201 4.93 -13.99 -26.58
C THR A 201 5.11 -14.97 -25.43
N GLU A 202 6.20 -15.73 -25.47
CA GLU A 202 6.52 -16.77 -24.49
C GLU A 202 6.53 -16.24 -23.05
N ASP A 203 7.16 -15.09 -22.85
CA ASP A 203 7.22 -14.39 -21.55
C ASP A 203 5.87 -13.77 -21.10
N MET A 204 4.80 -13.92 -21.88
CA MET A 204 3.45 -13.47 -21.52
C MET A 204 2.40 -14.58 -21.61
N ARG A 205 2.79 -15.79 -22.01
CA ARG A 205 1.93 -16.96 -22.05
C ARG A 205 1.92 -17.64 -20.68
N ASP A 206 0.83 -18.31 -20.34
CA ASP A 206 0.66 -19.10 -19.11
C ASP A 206 0.96 -18.27 -17.84
N ILE A 207 0.45 -17.04 -17.85
CA ILE A 207 0.42 -16.13 -16.70
C ILE A 207 -0.91 -15.39 -16.73
N VAL A 208 -1.62 -15.42 -15.60
CA VAL A 208 -2.85 -14.64 -15.44
C VAL A 208 -2.47 -13.18 -15.29
N CYS A 209 -3.05 -12.32 -16.13
CA CYS A 209 -2.80 -10.88 -16.10
C CYS A 209 -4.05 -10.16 -15.62
N ASP A 210 -3.92 -9.42 -14.52
CA ASP A 210 -4.98 -8.60 -13.98
C ASP A 210 -4.68 -7.13 -14.20
N ILE A 211 -5.57 -6.48 -14.97
CA ILE A 211 -5.33 -5.17 -15.56
C ILE A 211 -6.46 -4.21 -15.23
N GLY A 212 -6.13 -3.05 -14.66
CA GLY A 212 -7.07 -1.98 -14.38
C GLY A 212 -7.35 -1.10 -15.61
N MET A 213 -8.63 -0.91 -15.96
CA MET A 213 -9.06 0.01 -17.03
C MET A 213 -10.52 0.46 -16.86
N PRO A 214 -10.92 1.62 -17.42
CA PRO A 214 -12.31 2.02 -17.46
C PRO A 214 -13.10 1.16 -18.47
N VAL A 215 -14.32 0.78 -18.13
CA VAL A 215 -15.21 0.00 -19.01
C VAL A 215 -16.59 0.66 -19.06
N LEU A 216 -17.08 0.89 -20.27
CA LEU A 216 -18.44 1.35 -20.52
C LEU A 216 -19.34 0.12 -20.73
N PHE A 217 -20.42 0.01 -19.96
CA PHE A 217 -21.42 -1.04 -20.08
C PHE A 217 -22.83 -0.47 -20.00
N SER A 218 -23.65 -0.70 -21.03
CA SER A 218 -25.03 -0.19 -21.11
C SER A 218 -25.15 1.33 -20.89
N GLY A 219 -24.16 2.09 -21.38
CA GLY A 219 -24.10 3.55 -21.21
C GLY A 219 -23.58 4.02 -19.84
N VAL A 220 -23.14 3.11 -18.97
CA VAL A 220 -22.62 3.41 -17.63
C VAL A 220 -21.13 3.12 -17.57
N ALA A 221 -20.35 4.08 -17.07
CA ALA A 221 -18.91 3.95 -16.90
C ALA A 221 -18.56 3.29 -15.56
N TYR A 222 -17.69 2.29 -15.60
CA TYR A 222 -17.20 1.55 -14.44
C TYR A 222 -15.68 1.58 -14.40
N ASN A 223 -15.13 1.71 -13.19
CA ASN A 223 -13.73 1.41 -12.91
C ASN A 223 -13.61 -0.11 -12.76
N CYS A 224 -12.85 -0.76 -13.63
CA CYS A 224 -12.83 -2.22 -13.73
C CYS A 224 -11.42 -2.80 -13.66
N ARG A 225 -11.39 -4.05 -13.20
CA ARG A 225 -10.28 -4.97 -13.40
C ARG A 225 -10.66 -5.99 -14.47
N VAL A 226 -9.79 -6.21 -15.43
CA VAL A 226 -9.98 -7.16 -16.53
C VAL A 226 -8.94 -8.26 -16.41
N ILE A 227 -9.40 -9.47 -16.15
CA ILE A 227 -8.56 -10.64 -15.89
C ILE A 227 -8.37 -11.41 -17.18
N LEU A 228 -7.12 -11.59 -17.60
CA LEU A 228 -6.74 -12.23 -18.85
C LEU A 228 -5.96 -13.52 -18.61
N LEU A 229 -6.13 -14.49 -19.50
CA LEU A 229 -5.24 -15.65 -19.60
C LEU A 229 -5.24 -16.15 -21.05
N ASN A 230 -4.06 -16.28 -21.64
CA ASN A 230 -3.83 -16.90 -22.95
C ASN A 230 -4.86 -16.48 -24.02
N GLY A 231 -5.00 -15.17 -24.25
CA GLY A 231 -5.90 -14.66 -25.28
C GLY A 231 -7.39 -14.65 -24.92
N ARG A 232 -7.79 -14.96 -23.68
CA ARG A 232 -9.18 -14.93 -23.19
C ARG A 232 -9.35 -13.95 -22.05
N ILE A 233 -10.55 -13.36 -21.94
CA ILE A 233 -10.96 -12.56 -20.78
C ILE A 233 -11.74 -13.47 -19.85
N LEU A 234 -11.23 -13.70 -18.64
CA LEU A 234 -11.84 -14.58 -17.65
C LEU A 234 -12.96 -13.88 -16.87
N LEU A 235 -12.75 -12.61 -16.52
CA LEU A 235 -13.68 -11.81 -15.72
C LEU A 235 -13.40 -10.31 -15.94
N ILE A 236 -14.47 -9.52 -15.98
CA ILE A 236 -14.43 -8.06 -15.85
C ILE A 236 -15.08 -7.71 -14.51
N ARG A 237 -14.27 -7.29 -13.53
CA ARG A 237 -14.73 -6.96 -12.17
C ARG A 237 -14.85 -5.44 -12.02
N PRO A 238 -16.06 -4.85 -12.03
CA PRO A 238 -16.26 -3.44 -11.71
C PRO A 238 -16.09 -3.18 -10.21
N LYS A 239 -15.56 -2.02 -9.82
CA LYS A 239 -15.39 -1.58 -8.43
C LYS A 239 -16.76 -1.43 -7.74
N LEU A 240 -16.86 -1.95 -6.52
CA LEU A 240 -18.08 -1.95 -5.69
C LEU A 240 -18.23 -0.68 -4.87
N VAL A 241 -17.11 -0.06 -4.50
CA VAL A 241 -17.08 1.10 -3.61
C VAL A 241 -16.16 2.12 -4.23
N LEU A 242 -16.70 3.29 -4.55
CA LEU A 242 -15.96 4.39 -5.14
C LEU A 242 -15.42 5.32 -4.04
N ALA A 243 -14.24 5.90 -4.29
CA ALA A 243 -13.62 6.87 -3.39
C ALA A 243 -14.09 8.29 -3.70
N ASP A 244 -14.72 8.96 -2.72
CA ASP A 244 -15.11 10.38 -2.81
C ASP A 244 -14.59 11.23 -1.63
N GLY A 245 -13.77 10.64 -0.77
CA GLY A 245 -13.15 11.33 0.36
C GLY A 245 -11.89 12.11 -0.04
N GLY A 246 -11.66 13.27 0.58
CA GLY A 246 -10.44 14.06 0.39
C GLY A 246 -10.26 14.52 -1.07
N LEU A 247 -9.16 14.08 -1.69
CA LEU A 247 -8.80 14.36 -3.08
C LEU A 247 -9.57 13.51 -4.12
N HIS A 248 -10.25 12.45 -3.69
CA HIS A 248 -10.95 11.54 -4.60
C HIS A 248 -12.35 12.06 -4.95
N ARG A 249 -12.77 11.81 -6.20
CA ARG A 249 -14.06 12.22 -6.79
C ARG A 249 -14.58 11.17 -7.78
N GLU A 250 -14.39 9.89 -7.49
CA GLU A 250 -14.68 8.81 -8.45
C GLU A 250 -16.14 8.77 -8.90
N THR A 251 -17.11 9.15 -8.06
CA THR A 251 -18.53 9.18 -8.48
C THR A 251 -18.85 10.26 -9.50
N ARG A 252 -17.93 11.22 -9.73
CA ARG A 252 -18.04 12.15 -10.84
C ARG A 252 -18.01 11.43 -12.19
N TRP A 253 -17.21 10.37 -12.29
CA TRP A 253 -16.89 9.72 -13.58
C TRP A 253 -17.40 8.29 -13.68
N PHE A 254 -17.50 7.59 -12.55
CA PHE A 254 -17.85 6.17 -12.50
C PHE A 254 -19.09 5.92 -11.65
N THR A 255 -19.76 4.79 -11.93
CA THR A 255 -20.82 4.26 -11.10
C THR A 255 -20.33 3.01 -10.36
N ALA A 256 -20.61 2.92 -9.06
CA ALA A 256 -20.34 1.72 -8.28
C ALA A 256 -21.20 0.56 -8.78
N TRP A 257 -20.64 -0.65 -8.85
CA TRP A 257 -21.45 -1.82 -9.16
C TRP A 257 -22.42 -2.14 -8.01
N PRO A 258 -23.75 -2.12 -8.24
CA PRO A 258 -24.74 -2.11 -7.16
C PRO A 258 -25.01 -3.48 -6.56
N HIS A 259 -24.56 -4.56 -7.20
CA HIS A 259 -24.91 -5.94 -6.82
C HIS A 259 -23.66 -6.75 -6.47
N GLN A 260 -23.33 -6.83 -5.18
CA GLN A 260 -22.34 -7.78 -4.70
C GLN A 260 -22.72 -9.21 -5.06
N MET A 261 -21.72 -10.08 -5.27
CA MET A 261 -21.92 -11.50 -5.57
C MET A 261 -22.85 -11.77 -6.75
N ARG A 262 -22.80 -10.93 -7.79
CA ARG A 262 -23.59 -11.09 -9.00
C ARG A 262 -22.75 -10.85 -10.23
N ILE A 263 -22.93 -11.71 -11.22
CA ILE A 263 -22.38 -11.57 -12.56
C ILE A 263 -23.49 -11.47 -13.61
N VAL A 264 -23.17 -10.81 -14.71
CA VAL A 264 -23.95 -10.73 -15.94
C VAL A 264 -23.00 -10.93 -17.13
N ASP A 265 -23.55 -11.20 -18.32
CA ASP A 265 -22.74 -11.28 -19.53
C ASP A 265 -22.45 -9.88 -20.10
N TYR A 266 -21.17 -9.62 -20.38
CA TYR A 266 -20.71 -8.41 -21.06
C TYR A 266 -20.31 -8.72 -22.50
N PRO A 267 -20.95 -8.11 -23.52
CA PRO A 267 -20.60 -8.31 -24.92
C PRO A 267 -19.27 -7.62 -25.24
N LEU A 268 -18.29 -8.39 -25.74
CA LEU A 268 -16.95 -7.88 -25.99
C LEU A 268 -16.88 -7.02 -27.27
N PRO A 269 -16.18 -5.86 -27.24
CA PRO A 269 -15.96 -5.04 -28.41
C PRO A 269 -15.27 -5.80 -29.55
N ALA A 270 -15.56 -5.40 -30.79
CA ALA A 270 -15.02 -6.06 -31.98
C ALA A 270 -13.47 -6.13 -31.97
N VAL A 271 -12.79 -5.08 -31.50
CA VAL A 271 -11.31 -5.03 -31.42
C VAL A 271 -10.72 -6.15 -30.56
N VAL A 272 -11.43 -6.55 -29.50
CA VAL A 272 -11.03 -7.65 -28.62
C VAL A 272 -11.38 -9.00 -29.23
N ARG A 273 -12.60 -9.12 -29.78
CA ARG A 273 -13.07 -10.37 -30.42
C ARG A 273 -12.08 -10.85 -31.49
N HIS A 274 -11.60 -9.95 -32.35
CA HIS A 274 -10.62 -10.26 -33.39
C HIS A 274 -9.20 -10.57 -32.88
N SER A 275 -8.88 -10.21 -31.63
CA SER A 275 -7.55 -10.40 -31.03
C SER A 275 -7.45 -11.68 -30.20
N SER A 276 -8.57 -12.34 -29.90
CA SER A 276 -8.62 -13.60 -29.16
C SER A 276 -8.27 -14.82 -30.03
N LEU A 277 -7.61 -15.82 -29.45
CA LEU A 277 -7.12 -17.05 -30.13
C LEU A 277 -8.17 -17.74 -31.02
N ASN A 278 -9.45 -17.66 -30.64
CA ASN A 278 -10.52 -18.41 -31.30
C ASN A 278 -11.51 -17.54 -32.07
N ALA A 279 -11.37 -16.20 -32.11
CA ALA A 279 -12.41 -15.27 -32.56
C ALA A 279 -13.82 -15.47 -31.91
N ALA A 280 -13.92 -16.37 -30.91
CA ALA A 280 -15.17 -16.98 -30.46
C ALA A 280 -15.68 -16.42 -29.13
N GLN A 281 -14.85 -15.71 -28.36
CA GLN A 281 -15.34 -15.13 -27.11
C GLN A 281 -16.18 -13.90 -27.43
N ALA A 282 -17.49 -14.11 -27.61
CA ALA A 282 -18.45 -13.06 -27.89
C ALA A 282 -18.74 -12.20 -26.64
N SER A 283 -18.66 -12.80 -25.46
CA SER A 283 -18.91 -12.15 -24.17
C SER A 283 -17.93 -12.61 -23.08
N ALA A 284 -17.86 -11.85 -21.99
CA ALA A 284 -17.14 -12.21 -20.77
C ALA A 284 -18.04 -12.01 -19.54
N PRO A 285 -17.84 -12.76 -18.45
CA PRO A 285 -18.50 -12.47 -17.18
C PRO A 285 -18.15 -11.06 -16.68
N PHE A 286 -19.15 -10.31 -16.25
CA PHE A 286 -19.01 -8.97 -15.68
C PHE A 286 -19.72 -8.88 -14.35
N GLY A 287 -19.01 -8.47 -13.30
CA GLY A 287 -19.56 -8.34 -11.95
C GLY A 287 -18.64 -8.92 -10.89
N ASP A 288 -19.21 -9.31 -9.76
CA ASP A 288 -18.48 -9.71 -8.55
C ASP A 288 -18.48 -11.23 -8.36
N ALA A 289 -17.31 -11.85 -8.53
CA ALA A 289 -17.12 -13.30 -8.54
C ALA A 289 -15.73 -13.71 -8.02
N LEU A 290 -15.62 -14.97 -7.59
CA LEU A 290 -14.34 -15.63 -7.29
C LEU A 290 -13.83 -16.35 -8.54
N LEU A 291 -12.50 -16.40 -8.69
CA LEU A 291 -11.83 -17.22 -9.69
C LEU A 291 -11.33 -18.51 -9.02
N TYR A 292 -11.74 -19.66 -9.52
CA TYR A 292 -11.31 -20.97 -9.03
C TYR A 292 -10.44 -21.64 -10.10
N PHE A 293 -9.15 -21.76 -9.80
CA PHE A 293 -8.16 -22.36 -10.66
C PHE A 293 -7.92 -23.81 -10.26
N THR A 294 -8.15 -24.75 -11.18
CA THR A 294 -7.90 -26.17 -10.94
C THR A 294 -6.44 -26.50 -11.16
N GLY A 295 -5.83 -27.19 -10.20
CA GLY A 295 -4.48 -27.72 -10.36
C GLY A 295 -4.44 -28.96 -11.25
N ASP A 296 -3.24 -29.32 -11.74
CA ASP A 296 -3.00 -30.64 -12.35
C ASP A 296 -2.95 -31.72 -11.26
N GLU A 297 -3.04 -33.01 -11.61
CA GLU A 297 -3.19 -34.16 -10.68
C GLU A 297 -2.23 -34.18 -9.46
N ALA A 298 -1.12 -33.45 -9.50
CA ALA A 298 -0.13 -33.36 -8.42
C ALA A 298 0.00 -31.98 -7.73
N LEU A 299 -0.85 -31.01 -8.07
CA LEU A 299 -0.81 -29.62 -7.61
C LEU A 299 -2.20 -29.17 -7.12
N GLY A 300 -2.26 -28.45 -6.01
CA GLY A 300 -3.52 -28.01 -5.42
C GLY A 300 -4.20 -26.88 -6.19
N ASP A 301 -5.52 -26.84 -6.09
CA ASP A 301 -6.36 -25.75 -6.61
C ASP A 301 -6.09 -24.43 -5.89
N VAL A 302 -6.49 -23.31 -6.49
CA VAL A 302 -6.38 -21.96 -5.88
C VAL A 302 -7.67 -21.18 -6.10
N THR A 303 -8.24 -20.64 -5.02
CA THR A 303 -9.38 -19.71 -5.12
C THR A 303 -8.92 -18.27 -4.88
N ILE A 304 -9.20 -17.36 -5.83
CA ILE A 304 -8.79 -15.96 -5.78
C ILE A 304 -10.01 -15.04 -5.70
N GLY A 305 -9.98 -14.11 -4.74
CA GLY A 305 -10.86 -12.96 -4.65
C GLY A 305 -10.18 -11.67 -5.11
N LEU A 306 -10.96 -10.71 -5.58
CA LEU A 306 -10.49 -9.44 -6.15
C LEU A 306 -11.10 -8.27 -5.39
N GLU A 307 -10.26 -7.42 -4.80
CA GLU A 307 -10.67 -6.20 -4.10
C GLU A 307 -10.02 -4.97 -4.78
N THR A 308 -10.68 -3.81 -4.81
CA THR A 308 -10.12 -2.62 -5.49
C THR A 308 -10.04 -1.43 -4.54
N CYS A 309 -8.82 -0.96 -4.27
CA CYS A 309 -8.49 0.23 -3.49
C CYS A 309 -9.39 0.49 -2.27
N GLU A 310 -10.34 1.42 -2.39
CA GLU A 310 -11.25 1.90 -1.33
C GLU A 310 -12.06 0.76 -0.68
N GLU A 311 -12.29 -0.34 -1.40
CA GLU A 311 -12.98 -1.53 -0.87
C GLU A 311 -12.31 -2.11 0.38
N LEU A 312 -11.00 -1.89 0.59
CA LEU A 312 -10.26 -2.30 1.80
C LEU A 312 -10.57 -1.42 3.03
N TRP A 313 -10.98 -0.17 2.82
CA TRP A 313 -11.02 0.87 3.86
C TRP A 313 -12.36 0.97 4.56
N ILE A 314 -13.39 0.36 3.99
CA ILE A 314 -14.76 0.42 4.51
C ILE A 314 -14.97 -0.53 5.70
N GLY A 315 -16.03 -0.29 6.47
CA GLY A 315 -16.33 -1.08 7.68
C GLY A 315 -16.72 -2.55 7.42
N CYS A 316 -17.20 -2.87 6.21
CA CYS A 316 -17.57 -4.22 5.80
C CYS A 316 -16.91 -4.57 4.45
N PRO A 317 -15.60 -4.77 4.41
CA PRO A 317 -14.86 -4.94 3.17
C PRO A 317 -15.16 -6.31 2.50
N PRO A 318 -15.14 -6.39 1.15
CA PRO A 318 -15.53 -7.59 0.40
C PRO A 318 -14.74 -8.86 0.77
N HIS A 319 -13.45 -8.71 1.11
CA HIS A 319 -12.60 -9.85 1.46
C HIS A 319 -13.14 -10.69 2.62
N LEU A 320 -13.93 -10.12 3.54
CA LEU A 320 -14.56 -10.88 4.62
C LEU A 320 -15.40 -12.03 4.04
N GLN A 321 -16.27 -11.73 3.10
CA GLN A 321 -17.14 -12.73 2.49
C GLN A 321 -16.38 -13.61 1.50
N MET A 322 -15.37 -13.07 0.79
CA MET A 322 -14.52 -13.88 -0.10
C MET A 322 -13.79 -14.99 0.68
N TYR A 323 -13.18 -14.65 1.81
CA TYR A 323 -12.52 -15.63 2.68
C TYR A 323 -13.53 -16.62 3.26
N ALA A 324 -14.69 -16.15 3.73
CA ALA A 324 -15.76 -17.06 4.17
C ALA A 324 -16.22 -18.00 3.04
N CYS A 325 -16.17 -17.58 1.78
CA CYS A 325 -16.48 -18.43 0.62
C CYS A 325 -15.30 -19.32 0.16
N GLY A 326 -14.20 -19.35 0.91
CA GLY A 326 -13.06 -20.24 0.66
C GLY A 326 -11.95 -19.64 -0.21
N ALA A 327 -11.95 -18.34 -0.50
CA ALA A 327 -10.82 -17.70 -1.18
C ALA A 327 -9.51 -17.98 -0.43
N ASP A 328 -8.49 -18.53 -1.08
CA ASP A 328 -7.16 -18.72 -0.49
C ASP A 328 -6.37 -17.40 -0.50
N VAL A 329 -6.61 -16.60 -1.54
CA VAL A 329 -5.90 -15.36 -1.85
C VAL A 329 -6.91 -14.24 -2.13
N VAL A 330 -6.65 -13.04 -1.63
CA VAL A 330 -7.34 -11.81 -2.03
C VAL A 330 -6.33 -10.81 -2.57
N LEU A 331 -6.62 -10.27 -3.76
CA LEU A 331 -5.71 -9.39 -4.51
C LEU A 331 -6.30 -7.99 -4.60
N ASN A 332 -5.56 -7.00 -4.12
CA ASN A 332 -5.94 -5.59 -4.13
C ASN A 332 -5.12 -4.78 -5.14
N ALA A 333 -5.81 -4.29 -6.17
CA ALA A 333 -5.28 -3.30 -7.10
C ALA A 333 -5.66 -1.90 -6.59
N SER A 334 -4.67 -1.02 -6.40
CA SER A 334 -4.89 0.32 -5.87
C SER A 334 -4.27 1.44 -6.69
N ALA A 335 -4.84 2.63 -6.52
CA ALA A 335 -4.24 3.93 -6.84
C ALA A 335 -4.35 4.84 -5.60
N SER A 336 -3.65 4.46 -4.53
CA SER A 336 -3.64 5.21 -3.28
C SER A 336 -2.48 6.20 -3.26
N HIS A 337 -2.81 7.49 -3.26
CA HIS A 337 -1.83 8.56 -3.27
C HIS A 337 -1.07 8.68 -1.94
N HIS A 338 0.12 9.26 -2.03
CA HIS A 338 0.95 9.63 -0.91
C HIS A 338 0.23 10.65 -0.01
N GLU A 339 0.14 10.32 1.26
CA GLU A 339 -0.21 11.24 2.33
C GLU A 339 0.75 10.93 3.47
N LEU A 340 1.31 11.96 4.08
CA LEU A 340 2.37 11.82 5.08
C LEU A 340 1.93 10.85 6.19
N ARG A 341 2.74 9.81 6.45
CA ARG A 341 2.51 8.72 7.43
C ARG A 341 1.38 7.73 7.09
N LYS A 342 0.68 7.87 5.95
CA LYS A 342 -0.45 6.98 5.57
C LYS A 342 -0.05 5.54 5.30
N LEU A 343 1.21 5.27 4.93
CA LEU A 343 1.70 3.92 4.68
C LEU A 343 1.48 3.00 5.88
N SER A 344 1.73 3.48 7.10
CA SER A 344 1.51 2.72 8.34
C SER A 344 0.07 2.21 8.46
N ARG A 345 -0.92 3.05 8.10
CA ARG A 345 -2.34 2.68 8.11
C ARG A 345 -2.65 1.61 7.06
N ARG A 346 -2.05 1.69 5.86
CA ARG A 346 -2.20 0.66 4.82
C ARG A 346 -1.65 -0.69 5.25
N ILE A 347 -0.46 -0.71 5.86
CA ILE A 347 0.16 -1.94 6.38
C ILE A 347 -0.78 -2.62 7.37
N ASN A 348 -1.29 -1.87 8.35
CA ASN A 348 -2.22 -2.39 9.35
C ASN A 348 -3.48 -2.97 8.70
N LEU A 349 -4.06 -2.29 7.70
CA LEU A 349 -5.25 -2.79 7.00
C LEU A 349 -4.97 -4.09 6.22
N VAL A 350 -3.82 -4.19 5.54
CA VAL A 350 -3.42 -5.40 4.81
C VAL A 350 -3.17 -6.57 5.76
N GLU A 351 -2.49 -6.35 6.88
CA GLU A 351 -2.30 -7.38 7.90
C GLU A 351 -3.64 -7.84 8.48
N MET A 352 -4.51 -6.92 8.86
CA MET A 352 -5.85 -7.23 9.37
C MET A 352 -6.69 -7.98 8.34
N ALA A 353 -6.70 -7.54 7.08
CA ALA A 353 -7.43 -8.20 6.00
C ALA A 353 -6.93 -9.62 5.77
N SER A 354 -5.60 -9.83 5.76
CA SER A 354 -5.01 -11.16 5.64
C SER A 354 -5.35 -12.10 6.81
N ARG A 355 -5.71 -11.58 7.99
CA ARG A 355 -6.12 -12.36 9.17
C ARG A 355 -7.62 -12.67 9.22
N SER A 356 -8.44 -11.85 8.57
CA SER A 356 -9.89 -11.95 8.61
C SER A 356 -10.40 -13.33 8.17
N ASN A 357 -11.49 -13.79 8.79
CA ASN A 357 -12.20 -15.02 8.44
C ASN A 357 -11.28 -16.19 8.07
N GLY A 358 -10.49 -16.67 9.05
CA GLY A 358 -9.63 -17.84 8.90
C GLY A 358 -8.24 -17.56 8.37
N GLY A 359 -8.04 -16.39 7.76
CA GLY A 359 -6.77 -15.90 7.26
C GLY A 359 -6.40 -16.47 5.90
N GLY A 360 -5.65 -15.73 5.11
CA GLY A 360 -5.18 -16.10 3.76
C GLY A 360 -4.05 -15.20 3.31
N LEU A 361 -3.66 -15.31 2.04
CA LEU A 361 -2.75 -14.34 1.43
C LEU A 361 -3.57 -13.11 1.01
N TYR A 362 -3.22 -11.95 1.55
CA TYR A 362 -3.68 -10.66 1.03
C TYR A 362 -2.51 -9.96 0.36
N ALA A 363 -2.63 -9.64 -0.91
CA ALA A 363 -1.59 -8.95 -1.66
C ALA A 363 -2.11 -7.62 -2.22
N TYR A 364 -1.29 -6.59 -2.16
CA TYR A 364 -1.62 -5.21 -2.48
C TYR A 364 -0.58 -4.65 -3.44
N THR A 365 -1.03 -3.98 -4.50
CA THR A 365 -0.16 -3.20 -5.37
C THR A 365 -0.72 -1.80 -5.62
N ASN A 366 0.14 -0.89 -6.05
CA ASN A 366 -0.20 0.52 -6.21
C ASN A 366 0.50 1.16 -7.41
N LEU A 367 0.00 2.32 -7.84
CA LEU A 367 0.75 3.22 -8.72
C LEU A 367 1.96 3.83 -7.99
N ARG A 368 2.89 4.39 -8.75
CA ARG A 368 4.00 5.22 -8.25
C ARG A 368 4.18 6.45 -9.11
N GLY A 369 4.69 7.53 -8.53
CA GLY A 369 5.01 8.75 -9.28
C GLY A 369 3.80 9.65 -9.49
N CYS A 370 3.92 10.64 -10.35
CA CYS A 370 2.87 11.62 -10.62
C CYS A 370 2.18 11.34 -11.96
N ASP A 371 1.03 10.66 -11.94
CA ASP A 371 0.31 10.32 -13.19
C ASP A 371 -0.43 11.51 -13.82
N ALA A 372 -0.80 12.51 -13.02
CA ALA A 372 -1.43 13.76 -13.44
C ALA A 372 -1.41 14.80 -12.30
N GLU A 373 -1.66 16.05 -12.67
CA GLU A 373 -1.91 17.18 -11.77
C GLU A 373 -0.93 17.30 -10.58
N ARG A 374 -1.43 17.08 -9.36
CA ARG A 374 -0.76 17.41 -8.08
C ARG A 374 -0.47 16.18 -7.23
N VAL A 375 -0.95 15.02 -7.66
CA VAL A 375 -0.94 13.80 -6.85
C VAL A 375 0.33 13.03 -7.14
N CYS A 376 0.97 12.52 -6.09
CA CYS A 376 2.06 11.56 -6.20
C CYS A 376 1.60 10.24 -5.56
N TYR A 377 1.74 9.14 -6.27
CA TYR A 377 1.56 7.80 -5.74
C TYR A 377 2.90 7.29 -5.22
N ASP A 378 2.86 6.57 -4.11
CA ASP A 378 4.03 6.18 -3.33
C ASP A 378 4.25 4.68 -3.34
N GLY A 379 3.86 3.97 -4.40
CA GLY A 379 4.12 2.54 -4.56
C GLY A 379 3.74 1.75 -3.32
N GLY A 380 4.71 1.06 -2.73
CA GLY A 380 4.53 0.32 -1.48
C GLY A 380 3.70 -0.95 -1.68
N ALA A 381 3.98 -1.71 -2.75
CA ALA A 381 3.40 -3.04 -2.91
C ALA A 381 3.71 -3.90 -1.68
N MET A 382 2.74 -4.67 -1.21
CA MET A 382 2.90 -5.42 0.03
C MET A 382 2.09 -6.70 0.01
N ALA A 383 2.49 -7.66 0.83
CA ALA A 383 1.76 -8.90 1.02
C ALA A 383 1.78 -9.31 2.48
N ALA A 384 0.65 -9.82 2.96
CA ALA A 384 0.52 -10.40 4.29
C ALA A 384 -0.17 -11.77 4.21
N VAL A 385 0.24 -12.68 5.08
CA VAL A 385 -0.32 -14.02 5.17
C VAL A 385 -0.84 -14.24 6.58
N SER A 386 -2.16 -14.44 6.71
CA SER A 386 -2.81 -14.81 7.96
C SER A 386 -2.46 -13.93 9.17
N GLY A 387 -2.32 -12.63 8.94
CA GLY A 387 -2.04 -11.59 9.94
C GLY A 387 -0.58 -11.16 10.06
N GLN A 388 0.32 -11.71 9.25
CA GLN A 388 1.74 -11.38 9.28
C GLN A 388 2.14 -10.74 7.95
N LEU A 389 2.68 -9.52 7.99
CA LEU A 389 3.33 -8.92 6.82
C LEU A 389 4.54 -9.78 6.39
N VAL A 390 4.50 -10.28 5.15
CA VAL A 390 5.57 -11.09 4.56
C VAL A 390 6.43 -10.31 3.59
N PHE A 391 5.91 -9.19 3.07
CA PHE A 391 6.63 -8.34 2.13
C PHE A 391 6.13 -6.89 2.17
N LEU A 392 7.07 -5.96 2.05
CA LEU A 392 6.82 -4.54 1.82
C LEU A 392 7.86 -4.01 0.84
N GLY A 393 7.40 -3.57 -0.32
CA GLY A 393 8.20 -2.99 -1.40
C GLY A 393 8.55 -1.54 -1.14
N LYS A 394 9.33 -0.96 -2.05
CA LYS A 394 9.76 0.44 -1.94
C LYS A 394 8.53 1.36 -1.98
N GLN A 395 8.54 2.37 -1.11
CA GLN A 395 7.56 3.44 -1.15
C GLN A 395 7.88 4.38 -2.34
N PHE A 396 9.03 5.03 -2.30
CA PHE A 396 9.45 5.92 -3.40
C PHE A 396 10.56 5.30 -4.24
N GLY A 397 10.54 5.57 -5.55
CA GLY A 397 11.52 5.09 -6.50
C GLY A 397 11.32 5.69 -7.88
N LEU A 398 12.41 5.83 -8.64
CA LEU A 398 12.40 6.43 -9.98
C LEU A 398 12.20 5.40 -11.09
N GLU A 399 12.01 4.12 -10.76
CA GLU A 399 11.81 3.08 -11.77
C GLU A 399 10.42 3.24 -12.44
N GLU A 400 10.33 3.03 -13.76
CA GLU A 400 9.03 3.08 -14.45
C GLU A 400 8.19 1.83 -14.17
N VAL A 401 8.87 0.70 -13.92
CA VAL A 401 8.28 -0.62 -13.64
C VAL A 401 9.05 -1.28 -12.51
N GLU A 402 8.35 -1.64 -11.44
CA GLU A 402 8.87 -2.49 -10.36
C GLU A 402 7.98 -3.73 -10.23
N VAL A 403 8.59 -4.91 -10.17
CA VAL A 403 7.88 -6.18 -10.00
C VAL A 403 8.48 -6.93 -8.82
N ASN A 404 7.65 -7.22 -7.82
CA ASN A 404 8.04 -7.96 -6.64
C ASN A 404 7.30 -9.31 -6.61
N VAL A 405 8.05 -10.41 -6.55
CA VAL A 405 7.47 -11.76 -6.61
C VAL A 405 7.36 -12.37 -5.23
N ILE A 406 6.14 -12.78 -4.87
CA ILE A 406 5.80 -13.38 -3.58
C ILE A 406 5.33 -14.81 -3.80
N THR A 407 5.93 -15.76 -3.05
CA THR A 407 5.54 -17.17 -3.06
C THR A 407 4.95 -17.55 -1.71
N THR A 408 3.78 -18.17 -1.70
CA THR A 408 3.14 -18.71 -0.49
C THR A 408 2.81 -20.19 -0.65
N GLU A 409 2.85 -20.91 0.47
CA GLU A 409 2.38 -22.30 0.54
C GLU A 409 0.91 -22.34 0.96
N LEU A 410 0.04 -22.84 0.08
CA LEU A 410 -1.41 -22.81 0.31
C LEU A 410 -1.84 -23.83 1.38
N ASP A 411 -1.14 -24.95 1.48
CA ASP A 411 -1.45 -26.01 2.44
C ASP A 411 -1.24 -25.52 3.89
N ALA A 412 -0.27 -24.63 4.11
CA ALA A 412 -0.08 -23.98 5.41
C ALA A 412 -1.27 -23.07 5.78
N ILE A 413 -1.78 -22.28 4.83
CA ILE A 413 -2.98 -21.44 5.01
C ILE A 413 -4.19 -22.32 5.35
N ARG A 414 -4.41 -23.38 4.58
CA ARG A 414 -5.55 -24.29 4.74
C ARG A 414 -5.47 -25.08 6.05
N SER A 415 -4.29 -25.54 6.45
CA SER A 415 -4.06 -26.19 7.74
C SER A 415 -4.44 -25.27 8.91
N LYS A 416 -4.05 -24.00 8.86
CA LYS A 416 -4.43 -22.99 9.87
C LYS A 416 -5.95 -22.75 9.90
N ARG A 417 -6.62 -22.80 8.75
CA ARG A 417 -8.08 -22.69 8.65
C ARG A 417 -8.83 -23.87 9.29
N ILE A 418 -8.32 -25.10 9.16
CA ILE A 418 -8.95 -26.31 9.72
C ILE A 418 -9.05 -26.24 11.25
N THR A 419 -8.04 -25.67 11.90
CA THR A 419 -8.01 -25.49 13.36
C THR A 419 -8.89 -24.32 13.82
N ASN A 420 -9.15 -23.35 12.95
CA ASN A 420 -10.04 -22.21 13.24
C ASN A 420 -11.53 -22.58 13.08
N LYS A 421 -12.17 -22.95 14.20
CA LYS A 421 -13.60 -23.34 14.20
C LYS A 421 -14.56 -22.20 13.85
N SER A 422 -14.21 -20.95 14.16
CA SER A 422 -15.04 -19.79 13.80
C SER A 422 -15.07 -19.60 12.29
N PHE A 423 -13.91 -19.74 11.63
CA PHE A 423 -13.83 -19.79 10.18
C PHE A 423 -14.65 -20.95 9.61
N GLY A 424 -14.47 -22.17 10.13
CA GLY A 424 -15.19 -23.35 9.65
C GLY A 424 -16.71 -23.19 9.68
N ARG A 425 -17.27 -22.54 10.71
CA ARG A 425 -18.71 -22.22 10.78
C ARG A 425 -19.13 -21.22 9.69
N ALA A 426 -18.39 -20.13 9.53
CA ALA A 426 -18.67 -19.13 8.50
C ALA A 426 -18.58 -19.74 7.08
N ALA A 427 -17.57 -20.57 6.83
CA ALA A 427 -17.37 -21.24 5.56
C ALA A 427 -18.44 -22.31 5.26
N ALA A 428 -18.84 -23.08 6.27
CA ALA A 428 -19.94 -24.03 6.13
C ALA A 428 -21.27 -23.31 5.81
N ALA A 429 -21.56 -22.19 6.49
CA ALA A 429 -22.74 -21.39 6.21
C ALA A 429 -22.72 -20.80 4.79
N ALA A 430 -21.59 -20.25 4.34
CA ALA A 430 -21.43 -19.73 3.00
C ALA A 430 -21.57 -20.84 1.93
N THR A 431 -21.05 -22.03 2.20
CA THR A 431 -21.15 -23.18 1.29
C THR A 431 -22.59 -23.68 1.19
N ALA A 432 -23.34 -23.73 2.30
CA ALA A 432 -24.74 -24.15 2.32
C ALA A 432 -25.67 -23.21 1.51
N LEU A 433 -25.25 -21.96 1.28
CA LEU A 433 -25.97 -21.03 0.42
C LEU A 433 -25.79 -21.32 -1.07
N ARG A 434 -24.76 -22.07 -1.48
CA ARG A 434 -24.54 -22.41 -2.89
C ARG A 434 -25.61 -23.41 -3.34
N ARG A 435 -26.54 -22.96 -4.18
CA ARG A 435 -27.55 -23.85 -4.80
C ARG A 435 -26.93 -24.64 -5.95
N SER A 436 -27.32 -25.92 -6.06
CA SER A 436 -26.90 -26.85 -7.13
C SER A 436 -27.56 -26.56 -8.48
N ASP A 437 -28.66 -25.81 -8.46
CA ASP A 437 -29.53 -25.62 -9.61
C ASP A 437 -29.35 -24.18 -10.08
N GLY A 438 -29.15 -23.99 -11.40
CA GLY A 438 -28.68 -22.78 -12.08
C GLY A 438 -29.46 -21.47 -11.92
N ASP A 439 -30.14 -21.25 -10.80
CA ASP A 439 -30.74 -19.99 -10.38
C ASP A 439 -29.79 -19.26 -9.40
N ASN A 440 -29.10 -18.27 -9.95
CA ASN A 440 -27.79 -17.77 -9.52
C ASN A 440 -27.88 -16.67 -8.44
N THR A 441 -28.54 -16.93 -7.30
CA THR A 441 -28.89 -15.86 -6.33
C THR A 441 -28.37 -16.01 -4.91
N ALA A 442 -27.66 -17.09 -4.55
CA ALA A 442 -27.16 -17.27 -3.18
C ALA A 442 -25.66 -17.64 -3.14
N GLY A 443 -24.84 -16.71 -2.63
CA GLY A 443 -23.39 -16.86 -2.46
C GLY A 443 -22.54 -16.28 -3.59
N TYR A 444 -21.21 -16.26 -3.41
CA TYR A 444 -20.27 -15.78 -4.43
C TYR A 444 -20.33 -16.66 -5.71
N PRO A 445 -20.57 -16.08 -6.90
CA PRO A 445 -20.38 -16.76 -8.16
C PRO A 445 -18.92 -17.22 -8.32
N ILE A 446 -18.72 -18.39 -8.94
CA ILE A 446 -17.39 -18.96 -9.15
C ILE A 446 -17.16 -19.16 -10.64
N ILE A 447 -16.13 -18.51 -11.16
CA ILE A 447 -15.64 -18.73 -12.52
C ILE A 447 -14.52 -19.76 -12.43
N ARG A 448 -14.78 -20.96 -12.96
CA ARG A 448 -13.81 -22.04 -12.99
C ARG A 448 -12.85 -21.84 -14.16
N VAL A 449 -11.56 -22.01 -13.90
CA VAL A 449 -10.49 -21.84 -14.87
C VAL A 449 -9.61 -23.08 -14.84
N GLU A 450 -9.55 -23.78 -15.97
CA GLU A 450 -8.71 -24.97 -16.16
C GLU A 450 -7.26 -24.54 -16.40
N PHE A 451 -6.59 -24.12 -15.33
CA PHE A 451 -5.21 -23.66 -15.35
C PHE A 451 -4.57 -23.77 -13.97
N SER A 452 -3.46 -24.49 -13.87
CA SER A 452 -2.72 -24.61 -12.61
C SER A 452 -1.91 -23.33 -12.31
N LEU A 453 -2.29 -22.63 -11.25
CA LEU A 453 -1.49 -21.52 -10.70
C LEU A 453 -0.37 -22.01 -9.77
N CYS A 454 -0.51 -23.21 -9.25
CA CYS A 454 0.48 -23.83 -8.39
C CYS A 454 1.61 -24.43 -9.22
N HIS A 455 2.79 -24.58 -8.63
CA HIS A 455 3.90 -25.27 -9.27
C HIS A 455 4.85 -25.86 -8.23
N LYS A 456 5.54 -26.93 -8.61
CA LYS A 456 6.57 -27.57 -7.78
C LYS A 456 7.86 -26.78 -7.94
N LEU A 457 8.04 -25.74 -7.14
CA LEU A 457 9.32 -25.02 -7.08
C LEU A 457 10.36 -25.92 -6.41
N GLU A 458 11.26 -26.51 -7.21
CA GLU A 458 12.59 -26.90 -6.77
C GLU A 458 13.51 -25.67 -6.88
N GLY A 459 13.99 -25.14 -5.74
CA GLY A 459 15.15 -24.25 -5.74
C GLY A 459 14.94 -22.72 -5.76
N PHE A 460 13.71 -22.18 -5.72
CA PHE A 460 13.53 -20.73 -5.52
C PHE A 460 12.47 -20.42 -4.48
N VAL A 461 12.91 -20.17 -3.25
CA VAL A 461 12.12 -19.50 -2.22
C VAL A 461 12.58 -18.04 -2.25
N PRO A 462 11.72 -17.07 -2.64
CA PRO A 462 12.07 -15.66 -2.49
C PRO A 462 12.52 -15.44 -1.05
N HIS A 463 13.70 -14.84 -0.89
CA HIS A 463 14.27 -14.54 0.41
C HIS A 463 13.27 -13.68 1.18
N VAL A 464 12.57 -14.29 2.16
CA VAL A 464 11.79 -13.54 3.15
C VAL A 464 12.83 -12.76 3.94
N PRO A 465 12.87 -11.42 3.89
CA PRO A 465 13.81 -10.68 4.70
C PRO A 465 13.45 -10.94 6.16
N SER A 466 14.24 -11.78 6.81
CA SER A 466 14.26 -11.91 8.27
C SER A 466 14.55 -10.50 8.78
N ASN A 467 13.59 -9.90 9.51
CA ASN A 467 13.58 -8.54 10.08
C ASN A 467 12.74 -7.49 9.34
N ALA A 468 11.55 -7.86 8.84
CA ALA A 468 10.58 -6.94 8.28
C ALA A 468 9.89 -5.96 9.29
N VAL A 469 10.48 -5.71 10.47
CA VAL A 469 9.79 -5.04 11.59
C VAL A 469 10.34 -3.63 11.88
N ALA A 470 11.07 -3.02 10.94
CA ALA A 470 11.58 -1.65 11.08
C ALA A 470 11.44 -0.81 9.78
N ILE A 471 10.30 -0.87 9.07
CA ILE A 471 10.27 -0.53 7.63
C ILE A 471 9.70 0.87 7.28
N THR A 472 8.91 1.53 8.12
CA THR A 472 8.33 2.82 7.71
C THR A 472 9.33 3.96 7.81
N SER A 473 9.52 4.70 6.72
CA SER A 473 10.32 5.92 6.69
C SER A 473 9.88 6.93 7.74
N LYS A 474 10.84 7.68 8.26
CA LYS A 474 10.52 8.81 9.13
C LYS A 474 9.79 9.89 8.33
N PRO A 475 8.98 10.75 8.96
CA PRO A 475 8.25 11.82 8.26
C PRO A 475 9.18 12.72 7.44
N GLU A 476 10.38 13.00 7.93
CA GLU A 476 11.37 13.83 7.24
C GLU A 476 11.93 13.13 6.00
N GLU A 477 12.06 11.79 6.04
CA GLU A 477 12.46 10.98 4.89
C GLU A 477 11.35 10.90 3.84
N GLU A 478 10.09 10.76 4.26
CA GLU A 478 8.93 10.84 3.36
C GLU A 478 8.87 12.19 2.66
N ILE A 479 9.06 13.30 3.39
CA ILE A 479 9.14 14.66 2.84
C ILE A 479 10.32 14.81 1.88
N ALA A 480 11.46 14.19 2.16
CA ALA A 480 12.61 14.26 1.27
C ALA A 480 12.42 13.44 -0.01
N GLN A 481 11.66 12.34 0.03
CA GLN A 481 11.55 11.39 -1.08
C GLN A 481 10.31 11.62 -1.96
N GLY A 482 9.12 11.79 -1.38
CA GLY A 482 7.87 11.90 -2.12
C GLY A 482 7.81 13.13 -3.03
N PRO A 483 7.95 14.35 -2.50
CA PRO A 483 8.05 15.58 -3.30
C PRO A 483 9.18 15.54 -4.34
N ALA A 484 10.31 14.89 -4.05
CA ALA A 484 11.40 14.75 -5.01
C ALA A 484 11.01 13.83 -6.20
N LEU A 485 10.33 12.71 -5.93
CA LEU A 485 9.74 11.87 -6.98
C LEU A 485 8.70 12.64 -7.81
N TRP A 486 7.87 13.45 -7.16
CA TRP A 486 6.93 14.32 -7.87
C TRP A 486 7.63 15.31 -8.79
N LEU A 487 8.67 16.01 -8.29
CA LEU A 487 9.48 16.93 -9.10
C LEU A 487 10.16 16.23 -10.28
N TRP A 488 10.65 15.00 -10.10
CA TRP A 488 11.23 14.21 -11.19
C TRP A 488 10.24 14.01 -12.34
N ASP A 489 9.03 13.56 -12.02
CA ASP A 489 8.01 13.26 -13.02
C ASP A 489 7.51 14.53 -13.70
N ILE A 490 7.31 15.61 -12.94
CA ILE A 490 6.95 16.91 -13.52
C ILE A 490 8.03 17.41 -14.48
N LEU A 491 9.31 17.34 -14.11
CA LEU A 491 10.41 17.79 -14.97
C LEU A 491 10.43 17.05 -16.30
N ARG A 492 10.48 15.71 -16.26
CA ARG A 492 10.61 14.90 -17.48
C ARG A 492 9.35 14.90 -18.35
N ARG A 493 8.15 14.96 -17.75
CA ARG A 493 6.87 14.91 -18.49
C ARG A 493 6.49 16.27 -19.08
N SER A 494 6.82 17.36 -18.39
CA SER A 494 6.63 18.71 -18.92
C SER A 494 7.62 19.08 -20.03
N LYS A 495 8.70 18.29 -20.18
CA LYS A 495 9.84 18.59 -21.07
C LYS A 495 10.50 19.93 -20.74
N SER A 496 10.42 20.35 -19.48
CA SER A 496 11.09 21.56 -19.00
C SER A 496 12.60 21.32 -18.91
N ALA A 497 13.40 22.37 -19.13
CA ALA A 497 14.86 22.29 -19.05
C ALA A 497 15.38 22.25 -17.60
N GLY A 498 14.54 22.58 -16.61
CA GLY A 498 14.94 22.65 -15.21
C GLY A 498 13.93 23.41 -14.35
N PHE A 499 14.39 23.84 -13.18
CA PHE A 499 13.63 24.58 -12.19
C PHE A 499 14.22 25.97 -11.98
N PHE A 500 13.34 26.94 -11.72
CA PHE A 500 13.71 28.28 -11.27
C PHE A 500 13.10 28.56 -9.90
N LEU A 501 13.91 28.98 -8.92
CA LEU A 501 13.46 29.29 -7.57
C LEU A 501 13.97 30.64 -7.09
N CYS A 502 13.04 31.48 -6.62
CA CYS A 502 13.36 32.69 -5.86
C CYS A 502 13.84 32.31 -4.45
N LEU A 503 15.15 32.24 -4.25
CA LEU A 503 15.75 31.80 -3.01
C LEU A 503 15.94 33.00 -2.08
N SER A 504 15.11 33.12 -1.05
CA SER A 504 15.06 34.28 -0.14
C SER A 504 16.03 34.21 1.04
N GLY A 505 16.60 33.03 1.33
CA GLY A 505 17.37 32.79 2.55
C GLY A 505 16.50 32.56 3.80
N GLY A 506 15.19 32.37 3.60
CA GLY A 506 14.23 31.86 4.60
C GLY A 506 14.08 30.33 4.54
N LEU A 507 13.31 29.78 5.48
CA LEU A 507 13.18 28.33 5.65
C LEU A 507 12.46 27.64 4.47
N ASP A 508 11.38 28.22 3.96
CA ASP A 508 10.56 27.56 2.93
C ASP A 508 11.30 27.44 1.60
N SER A 509 11.90 28.54 1.14
CA SER A 509 12.71 28.51 -0.10
C SER A 509 13.95 27.63 0.06
N ALA A 510 14.53 27.56 1.26
CA ALA A 510 15.60 26.61 1.56
C ALA A 510 15.11 25.15 1.52
N ALA A 511 13.92 24.85 2.05
CA ALA A 511 13.34 23.52 2.02
C ALA A 511 13.10 23.06 0.58
N VAL A 512 12.51 23.92 -0.27
CA VAL A 512 12.34 23.61 -1.71
C VAL A 512 13.68 23.36 -2.40
N ALA A 513 14.70 24.16 -2.11
CA ALA A 513 16.05 23.93 -2.64
C ALA A 513 16.63 22.58 -2.20
N CYS A 514 16.40 22.16 -0.95
CA CYS A 514 16.79 20.84 -0.45
C CYS A 514 16.02 19.70 -1.13
N LEU A 515 14.75 19.89 -1.52
CA LEU A 515 13.99 18.90 -2.27
C LEU A 515 14.57 18.68 -3.68
N VAL A 516 14.99 19.74 -4.37
CA VAL A 516 15.67 19.61 -5.67
C VAL A 516 17.01 18.90 -5.53
N LEU A 517 17.75 19.15 -4.44
CA LEU A 517 18.97 18.40 -4.15
C LEU A 517 18.66 16.92 -3.84
N SER A 518 17.58 16.63 -3.10
CA SER A 518 17.14 15.26 -2.84
C SER A 518 16.81 14.53 -4.15
N LEU A 519 16.10 15.19 -5.06
CA LEU A 519 15.87 14.71 -6.42
C LEU A 519 17.18 14.37 -7.13
N CYS A 520 18.15 15.30 -7.16
CA CYS A 520 19.44 15.06 -7.80
C CYS A 520 20.18 13.85 -7.22
N ASN A 521 20.11 13.65 -5.90
CA ASN A 521 20.69 12.48 -5.25
C ASN A 521 19.98 11.17 -5.63
N GLN A 522 18.65 11.18 -5.75
CA GLN A 522 17.89 10.00 -6.19
C GLN A 522 18.18 9.65 -7.65
N VAL A 523 18.25 10.65 -8.54
CA VAL A 523 18.63 10.47 -9.94
C VAL A 523 20.05 9.91 -10.04
N TYR A 524 21.00 10.47 -9.28
CA TYR A 524 22.36 9.95 -9.21
C TYR A 524 22.40 8.48 -8.79
N ARG A 525 21.69 8.10 -7.72
CA ARG A 525 21.61 6.69 -7.28
C ARG A 525 21.03 5.77 -8.36
N ALA A 526 20.02 6.23 -9.09
CA ALA A 526 19.43 5.47 -10.19
C ALA A 526 20.39 5.32 -11.38
N ILE A 527 21.21 6.33 -11.69
CA ILE A 527 22.28 6.25 -12.69
C ILE A 527 23.33 5.23 -12.25
N GLN A 528 23.74 5.26 -10.98
CA GLN A 528 24.70 4.29 -10.43
C GLN A 528 24.16 2.85 -10.45
N SER A 529 22.85 2.65 -10.28
CA SER A 529 22.21 1.35 -10.46
C SER A 529 21.96 0.98 -11.93
N SER A 530 22.51 1.73 -12.90
CA SER A 530 22.34 1.53 -14.34
C SER A 530 20.88 1.48 -14.80
N ASN A 531 20.01 2.30 -14.19
CA ASN A 531 18.62 2.42 -14.61
C ASN A 531 18.54 3.11 -15.99
N SER A 532 18.21 2.33 -17.03
CA SER A 532 18.14 2.81 -18.41
C SER A 532 17.12 3.91 -18.62
N ASP A 533 15.95 3.81 -17.97
CA ASP A 533 14.85 4.78 -18.14
C ASP A 533 15.26 6.16 -17.59
N VAL A 534 15.93 6.17 -16.43
CA VAL A 534 16.43 7.41 -15.81
C VAL A 534 17.59 7.99 -16.63
N ILE A 535 18.54 7.17 -17.07
CA ILE A 535 19.69 7.63 -17.88
C ILE A 535 19.18 8.28 -19.19
N GLN A 536 18.25 7.62 -19.87
CA GLN A 536 17.63 8.14 -21.09
C GLN A 536 16.88 9.45 -20.83
N ALA A 537 16.10 9.53 -19.75
CA ALA A 537 15.37 10.74 -19.40
C ALA A 537 16.30 11.93 -19.09
N VAL A 538 17.39 11.70 -18.33
CA VAL A 538 18.39 12.75 -18.06
C VAL A 538 19.11 13.19 -19.34
N SER A 539 19.47 12.24 -20.21
CA SER A 539 20.05 12.52 -21.52
C SER A 539 19.15 13.42 -22.37
N GLN A 540 17.83 13.17 -22.36
CA GLN A 540 16.84 13.99 -23.06
C GLN A 540 16.66 15.38 -22.44
N ILE A 541 16.64 15.49 -21.11
CA ILE A 541 16.49 16.79 -20.42
C ILE A 541 17.70 17.69 -20.65
N LEU A 542 18.91 17.11 -20.63
CA LEU A 542 20.16 17.85 -20.75
C LEU A 542 20.66 17.99 -22.20
N ASP A 543 19.97 17.38 -23.17
CA ASP A 543 20.39 17.30 -24.57
C ASP A 543 21.86 16.85 -24.73
N CYS A 544 22.20 15.73 -24.08
CA CYS A 544 23.57 15.21 -24.04
C CYS A 544 23.61 13.68 -24.21
N PRO A 545 24.74 13.09 -24.65
CA PRO A 545 24.82 11.63 -24.84
C PRO A 545 24.76 10.89 -23.49
N GLU A 546 24.19 9.68 -23.49
CA GLU A 546 24.05 8.86 -22.28
C GLU A 546 25.40 8.56 -21.57
N SER A 547 26.52 8.57 -22.30
CA SER A 547 27.86 8.42 -21.71
C SER A 547 28.20 9.58 -20.78
N ALA A 548 27.83 10.81 -21.14
CA ALA A 548 28.07 12.00 -20.31
C ALA A 548 27.20 12.02 -19.04
N VAL A 549 26.01 11.40 -19.10
CA VAL A 549 25.11 11.28 -17.94
C VAL A 549 25.73 10.44 -16.82
N ARG A 550 26.54 9.44 -17.17
CA ARG A 550 27.15 8.52 -16.18
C ARG A 550 28.17 9.17 -15.27
N ASP A 551 28.79 10.26 -15.73
CA ASP A 551 29.81 11.01 -14.99
C ASP A 551 29.23 12.14 -14.12
N LEU A 552 27.91 12.35 -14.17
CA LEU A 552 27.25 13.41 -13.41
C LEU A 552 27.28 13.12 -11.91
N THR A 553 27.69 14.10 -11.13
CA THR A 553 27.49 14.10 -9.67
C THR A 553 26.15 14.77 -9.32
N PRO A 554 25.59 14.56 -8.12
CA PRO A 554 24.37 15.27 -7.69
C PRO A 554 24.48 16.79 -7.80
N ARG A 555 25.66 17.36 -7.50
CA ARG A 555 25.90 18.81 -7.60
C ARG A 555 26.00 19.28 -9.04
N THR A 556 26.70 18.54 -9.89
CA THR A 556 26.79 18.87 -11.32
C THR A 556 25.41 18.82 -11.98
N LEU A 557 24.63 17.78 -11.70
CA LEU A 557 23.25 17.68 -12.16
C LEU A 557 22.41 18.86 -11.67
N CYS A 558 22.48 19.17 -10.37
CA CYS A 558 21.80 20.33 -9.78
C CYS A 558 22.17 21.64 -10.49
N SER A 559 23.46 21.83 -10.83
CA SER A 559 23.91 23.05 -11.51
C SER A 559 23.32 23.23 -12.92
N LEU A 560 22.98 22.12 -13.59
CA LEU A 560 22.44 22.12 -14.94
C LEU A 560 20.92 22.30 -14.95
N ILE A 561 20.21 21.78 -13.94
CA ILE A 561 18.75 21.78 -13.91
C ILE A 561 18.15 22.75 -12.89
N PHE A 562 18.95 23.44 -12.06
CA PHE A 562 18.42 24.27 -10.99
C PHE A 562 19.02 25.67 -10.94
N PHE A 563 18.18 26.65 -11.23
CA PHE A 563 18.49 28.08 -11.20
C PHE A 563 17.85 28.70 -9.97
N THR A 564 18.66 29.37 -9.14
CA THR A 564 18.17 30.09 -7.97
C THR A 564 18.44 31.57 -8.12
N CYS A 565 17.51 32.42 -7.67
CA CYS A 565 17.66 33.87 -7.75
C CYS A 565 17.32 34.54 -6.42
N TYR A 566 18.25 35.33 -5.87
CA TYR A 566 17.97 36.22 -4.74
C TYR A 566 17.58 37.61 -5.27
N MET A 567 16.42 38.11 -4.84
CA MET A 567 15.85 39.38 -5.31
C MET A 567 15.68 40.37 -4.16
N PRO A 568 16.73 41.12 -3.78
CA PRO A 568 16.66 42.04 -2.65
C PRO A 568 15.79 43.27 -2.94
N SER A 569 15.10 43.71 -1.89
CA SER A 569 14.51 45.04 -1.74
C SER A 569 15.37 45.92 -0.82
N GLU A 570 15.00 47.19 -0.63
CA GLU A 570 15.67 48.10 0.32
C GLU A 570 15.62 47.59 1.78
N ASN A 571 14.60 46.80 2.12
CA ASN A 571 14.41 46.24 3.45
C ASN A 571 15.13 44.90 3.64
N SER A 572 15.87 44.43 2.62
CA SER A 572 16.54 43.13 2.66
C SER A 572 17.85 43.22 3.42
N SER A 573 18.01 42.32 4.41
CA SER A 573 19.21 42.28 5.23
C SER A 573 20.34 41.47 4.57
N GLU A 574 21.57 41.85 4.87
CA GLU A 574 22.78 41.17 4.37
C GLU A 574 22.84 39.69 4.81
N GLU A 575 22.26 39.36 5.96
CA GLU A 575 22.22 37.98 6.46
C GLU A 575 21.33 37.08 5.60
N THR A 576 20.17 37.56 5.14
CA THR A 576 19.27 36.77 4.27
C THR A 576 19.95 36.48 2.94
N ARG A 577 20.62 37.49 2.36
CA ARG A 577 21.43 37.36 1.16
C ARG A 577 22.54 36.32 1.33
N SER A 578 23.34 36.45 2.38
CA SER A 578 24.43 35.53 2.69
C SER A 578 23.95 34.09 2.90
N ARG A 579 22.79 33.89 3.54
CA ARG A 579 22.18 32.55 3.69
C ARG A 579 21.81 31.94 2.35
N ALA A 580 21.14 32.70 1.47
CA ALA A 580 20.75 32.23 0.14
C ALA A 580 21.99 31.84 -0.69
N GLU A 581 23.01 32.69 -0.71
CA GLU A 581 24.25 32.45 -1.47
C GLU A 581 25.01 31.22 -0.97
N ARG A 582 25.16 31.07 0.36
CA ARG A 582 25.82 29.89 0.97
C ARG A 582 25.08 28.60 0.65
N LEU A 583 23.74 28.61 0.74
CA LEU A 583 22.94 27.43 0.43
C LEU A 583 23.04 27.07 -1.05
N ALA A 584 22.88 28.03 -1.95
CA ALA A 584 22.99 27.82 -3.40
C ALA A 584 24.37 27.23 -3.78
N LYS A 585 25.45 27.75 -3.18
CA LYS A 585 26.80 27.20 -3.35
C LYS A 585 26.95 25.78 -2.78
N ALA A 586 26.31 25.48 -1.65
CA ALA A 586 26.37 24.17 -1.02
C ALA A 586 25.61 23.09 -1.83
N ILE A 587 24.46 23.42 -2.41
CA ILE A 587 23.69 22.49 -3.23
C ILE A 587 24.22 22.38 -4.67
N GLY A 588 24.91 23.42 -5.16
CA GLY A 588 25.47 23.48 -6.50
C GLY A 588 24.54 24.10 -7.54
N SER A 589 23.49 24.83 -7.15
CA SER A 589 22.58 25.48 -8.12
C SER A 589 23.26 26.67 -8.81
N HIS A 590 22.83 27.00 -10.03
CA HIS A 590 23.23 28.24 -10.69
C HIS A 590 22.54 29.45 -10.00
N HIS A 591 23.31 30.28 -9.29
CA HIS A 591 22.77 31.35 -8.45
C HIS A 591 22.90 32.73 -9.09
N LEU A 592 21.80 33.46 -9.16
CA LEU A 592 21.71 34.83 -9.65
C LEU A 592 21.30 35.79 -8.54
N MET A 593 21.70 37.04 -8.68
CA MET A 593 21.20 38.14 -7.85
C MET A 593 20.67 39.24 -8.78
N VAL A 594 19.39 39.58 -8.63
CA VAL A 594 18.74 40.60 -9.45
C VAL A 594 18.11 41.65 -8.54
N ARG A 595 18.52 42.91 -8.70
CA ARG A 595 17.94 44.03 -7.95
C ARG A 595 16.66 44.50 -8.63
N LEU A 596 15.50 44.25 -8.01
CA LEU A 596 14.20 44.68 -8.53
C LEU A 596 13.84 46.13 -8.18
N PHE A 597 14.68 46.80 -7.40
CA PHE A 597 14.36 48.10 -6.81
C PHE A 597 14.03 49.18 -7.85
N CYS A 598 14.78 49.27 -8.94
CA CYS A 598 14.51 50.25 -10.00
C CYS A 598 13.13 50.04 -10.62
N SER A 599 12.74 48.78 -10.89
CA SER A 599 11.42 48.45 -11.43
C SER A 599 10.29 48.76 -10.45
N TYR A 600 10.50 48.51 -9.15
CA TYR A 600 9.54 48.85 -8.10
C TYR A 600 9.33 50.36 -7.98
N ILE A 601 10.41 51.17 -7.96
CA ILE A 601 10.30 52.63 -7.93
C ILE A 601 9.52 53.13 -9.14
N CYS A 602 9.88 52.68 -10.35
CA CYS A 602 9.19 53.11 -11.57
C CYS A 602 7.70 52.77 -11.53
N PHE A 603 7.33 51.59 -10.99
CA PHE A 603 5.93 51.21 -10.82
C PHE A 603 5.20 52.14 -9.84
N VAL A 604 5.79 52.40 -8.67
CA VAL A 604 5.21 53.27 -7.64
C VAL A 604 5.09 54.71 -8.13
N ASP A 605 6.10 55.23 -8.82
CA ASP A 605 6.11 56.57 -9.38
C ASP A 605 5.01 56.75 -10.43
N ASN A 606 4.89 55.80 -11.38
CA ASN A 606 3.80 55.79 -12.37
C ASN A 606 2.41 55.71 -11.71
N PHE A 607 2.26 54.89 -10.67
CA PHE A 607 0.99 54.78 -9.95
C PHE A 607 0.66 56.07 -9.18
N SER A 608 1.64 56.68 -8.51
CA SER A 608 1.46 57.95 -7.80
C SER A 608 1.11 59.09 -8.75
N GLU A 609 1.71 59.13 -9.93
CA GLU A 609 1.40 60.10 -10.97
C GLU A 609 -0.03 59.91 -11.51
N CYS A 610 -0.45 58.67 -11.79
CA CYS A 610 -1.80 58.36 -12.23
C CYS A 610 -2.89 58.60 -11.17
N SER A 611 -2.56 58.39 -9.88
CA SER A 611 -3.53 58.46 -8.78
C SER A 611 -3.61 59.82 -8.08
N ASN A 612 -2.72 60.76 -8.41
CA ASN A 612 -2.61 62.07 -7.75
C ASN A 612 -2.48 61.99 -6.21
N ARG A 613 -1.96 60.86 -5.69
CA ARG A 613 -1.72 60.63 -4.26
C ARG A 613 -0.23 60.45 -4.00
N GLN A 614 0.32 61.26 -3.09
CA GLN A 614 1.74 61.18 -2.69
C GLN A 614 2.07 59.85 -1.99
N LYS A 615 3.33 59.42 -2.17
CA LYS A 615 3.99 58.20 -1.64
C LYS A 615 3.66 57.85 -0.17
N GLN A 616 3.37 58.83 0.69
CA GLN A 616 3.15 58.62 2.13
C GLN A 616 1.86 57.87 2.50
N LEU A 617 0.89 57.72 1.59
CA LEU A 617 -0.34 56.97 1.88
C LEU A 617 -0.19 55.44 1.72
N PHE A 618 0.90 54.95 1.13
CA PHE A 618 1.08 53.50 0.94
C PHE A 618 1.65 52.79 2.17
N THR A 619 2.48 53.48 2.96
CA THR A 619 2.96 52.96 4.26
C THR A 619 1.84 52.87 5.31
N SER A 620 0.81 53.72 5.23
CA SER A 620 -0.35 53.64 6.13
C SER A 620 -1.41 52.62 5.69
N PHE A 621 -1.56 52.38 4.38
CA PHE A 621 -2.57 51.42 3.87
C PHE A 621 -2.18 49.96 4.11
N LEU A 622 -0.88 49.62 4.05
CA LEU A 622 -0.38 48.27 4.38
C LEU A 622 -0.32 48.00 5.90
N GLY A 623 -0.22 49.05 6.72
CA GLY A 623 -0.32 48.93 8.18
C GLY A 623 -1.72 48.61 8.70
N TYR A 624 -2.76 48.82 7.88
CA TYR A 624 -4.16 48.53 8.22
C TYR A 624 -4.64 47.13 7.78
N LEU A 625 -3.78 46.34 7.12
CA LEU A 625 -4.10 44.98 6.64
C LEU A 625 -3.28 43.87 7.31
N ASN A 626 -2.69 44.13 8.49
CA ASN A 626 -2.12 43.12 9.38
C ASN A 626 -3.06 42.82 10.55
#